data_AF-A0A450T2G7-F1
#
_entry.id   AF-A0A450T2G7-F1
#
_cell.length_a   1.000
_cell.length_b   1.000
_cell.length_c   1.000
_cell.angle_alpha   90.00
_cell.angle_beta   90.00
_cell.angle_gamma   90.00
#
_symmetry.space_group_name_H-M   'P 1'
#
loop_
_entity.id
_entity.type
_entity.pdbx_description
1 polymer ?
#
loop_
_entity_poly.entity_id
_entity_poly.type
_entity_poly.pdbx_seq_one_letter_code
_entity_poly.pdbx_strand_id
1 'polypeptide(L)'
;MSDREKLAAGIGECRLHADVLREARAELGKARFTADSIHSMTTGQRRLLDQMAYRFSKLQDSMGMKVLPGLIELTEEPFPEEATFAEKLQRLERLGAITSVDEWRMLRELRNQLSQELRRCACS
;
A
#
# COMPACT_ATOMS: atom_id res chain seq x y z
N MET A 1 -24.20 -2.59 -7.59
CA MET A 1 -23.48 -2.53 -6.31
C MET A 1 -23.49 -1.09 -5.82
N SER A 2 -23.97 -0.85 -4.60
CA SER A 2 -23.91 0.44 -3.92
C SER A 2 -22.46 0.84 -3.62
N ASP A 3 -22.21 2.13 -3.38
CA ASP A 3 -20.85 2.62 -3.08
C ASP A 3 -20.29 2.04 -1.78
N ARG A 4 -21.17 1.73 -0.81
CA ARG A 4 -20.80 0.98 0.39
C ARG A 4 -20.30 -0.44 0.09
N GLU A 5 -20.91 -1.15 -0.86
CA GLU A 5 -20.46 -2.50 -1.26
C GLU A 5 -19.10 -2.44 -1.97
N LYS A 6 -18.86 -1.44 -2.83
CA LYS A 6 -17.57 -1.23 -3.48
C LYS A 6 -16.48 -0.92 -2.47
N LEU A 7 -16.75 -0.04 -1.50
CA LEU A 7 -15.83 0.27 -0.42
C LEU A 7 -15.52 -0.97 0.43
N ALA A 8 -16.55 -1.73 0.82
CA ALA A 8 -16.37 -2.96 1.58
C ALA A 8 -15.49 -3.98 0.84
N ALA A 9 -15.68 -4.13 -0.47
CA ALA A 9 -14.84 -4.98 -1.30
C ALA A 9 -13.38 -4.48 -1.36
N GLY A 10 -13.17 -3.16 -1.50
CA GLY A 10 -11.83 -2.56 -1.46
C GLY A 10 -11.12 -2.77 -0.12
N ILE A 11 -11.85 -2.63 1.00
CA ILE A 11 -11.35 -2.93 2.34
C ILE A 11 -10.99 -4.41 2.47
N GLY A 12 -11.81 -5.32 1.92
CA GLY A 12 -11.53 -6.76 1.90
C GLY A 12 -10.24 -7.09 1.15
N GLU A 13 -10.02 -6.50 -0.01
CA GLU A 13 -8.77 -6.65 -0.78
C GLU A 13 -7.55 -6.11 -0.01
N CYS A 14 -7.70 -4.94 0.64
CA CYS A 14 -6.64 -4.38 1.48
C CYS A 14 -6.29 -5.31 2.65
N ARG A 15 -7.29 -5.87 3.34
CA ARG A 15 -7.08 -6.82 4.45
C ARG A 15 -6.31 -8.05 3.99
N LEU A 16 -6.73 -8.65 2.87
CA LEU A 16 -6.02 -9.80 2.29
C LEU A 16 -4.54 -9.51 2.06
N HIS A 17 -4.21 -8.36 1.46
CA HIS A 17 -2.82 -8.00 1.20
C HIS A 17 -2.03 -7.71 2.47
N ALA A 18 -2.66 -7.04 3.44
CA ALA A 18 -2.05 -6.74 4.73
C ALA A 18 -1.78 -8.02 5.56
N ASP A 19 -2.66 -9.01 5.49
CA ASP A 19 -2.52 -10.29 6.20
C ASP A 19 -1.34 -11.10 5.65
N VAL A 20 -1.28 -11.28 4.33
CA VAL A 20 -0.15 -11.96 3.69
C VAL A 20 1.17 -11.21 3.93
N LEU A 21 1.16 -9.87 3.90
CA LEU A 21 2.35 -9.07 4.22
C LEU A 21 2.82 -9.29 5.67
N ARG A 22 1.88 -9.43 6.61
CA ARG A 22 2.18 -9.67 8.03
C ARG A 22 2.72 -11.08 8.24
N GLU A 23 2.16 -12.08 7.58
CA GLU A 23 2.63 -13.47 7.59
C GLU A 23 4.06 -13.56 7.03
N ALA A 24 4.31 -13.00 5.85
CA ALA A 24 5.64 -12.99 5.24
C ALA A 24 6.68 -12.30 6.13
N ARG A 25 6.30 -11.17 6.77
CA ARG A 25 7.16 -10.48 7.73
C ARG A 25 7.44 -11.31 8.98
N ALA A 26 6.45 -12.06 9.47
CA ALA A 26 6.63 -12.95 10.62
C ALA A 26 7.55 -14.13 10.29
N GLU A 27 7.39 -14.72 9.10
CA GLU A 27 8.23 -15.82 8.59
C GLU A 27 9.68 -15.37 8.37
N LEU A 28 9.87 -14.18 7.81
CA LEU A 28 11.20 -13.57 7.65
C LEU A 28 11.91 -13.33 9.00
N GLY A 29 11.13 -13.14 10.06
CA GLY A 29 11.62 -13.02 11.44
C GLY A 29 12.52 -11.81 11.64
N LYS A 30 13.63 -12.01 12.35
CA LYS A 30 14.62 -10.96 12.66
C LYS A 30 15.74 -10.86 11.62
N ALA A 31 15.58 -11.47 10.45
CA ALA A 31 16.59 -11.39 9.40
C ALA A 31 16.91 -9.93 9.07
N ARG A 32 18.20 -9.58 9.09
CA ARG A 32 18.69 -8.26 8.72
C ARG A 32 19.51 -8.37 7.44
N PHE A 33 19.13 -7.59 6.45
CA PHE A 33 19.87 -7.47 5.19
C PHE A 33 20.82 -6.28 5.31
N THR A 34 22.11 -6.58 5.33
CA THR A 34 23.21 -5.61 5.22
C THR A 34 23.94 -5.85 3.91
N ALA A 35 24.85 -4.94 3.52
CA ALA A 35 25.69 -5.14 2.35
C ALA A 35 26.43 -6.50 2.39
N ASP A 36 26.86 -6.93 3.59
CA ASP A 36 27.57 -8.20 3.75
C ASP A 36 26.63 -9.42 3.76
N SER A 37 25.45 -9.32 4.40
CA SER A 37 24.54 -10.47 4.54
C SER A 37 23.69 -10.73 3.29
N ILE A 38 23.55 -9.75 2.39
CA ILE A 38 22.73 -9.88 1.17
C ILE A 38 23.21 -11.02 0.26
N HIS A 39 24.52 -11.30 0.26
CA HIS A 39 25.13 -12.37 -0.53
C HIS A 39 24.81 -13.77 0.01
N SER A 40 24.53 -13.87 1.31
CA SER A 40 24.13 -15.12 1.97
C SER A 40 22.61 -15.36 2.02
N MET A 41 21.83 -14.51 1.35
CA MET A 41 20.37 -14.61 1.36
C MET A 41 19.89 -15.91 0.72
N THR A 42 19.06 -16.66 1.44
CA THR A 42 18.49 -17.90 0.92
C THR A 42 17.43 -17.62 -0.13
N THR A 43 17.17 -18.60 -1.00
CA THR A 43 16.08 -18.52 -1.98
C THR A 43 14.72 -18.28 -1.31
N GLY A 44 14.48 -18.87 -0.13
CA GLY A 44 13.26 -18.65 0.65
C GLY A 44 13.10 -17.20 1.11
N GLN A 45 14.16 -16.61 1.66
CA GLN A 45 14.17 -15.20 2.07
C GLN A 45 13.93 -14.26 0.89
N ARG A 46 14.55 -14.54 -0.27
CA ARG A 46 14.32 -13.76 -1.49
C ARG A 46 12.84 -13.79 -1.92
N ARG A 47 12.23 -14.99 -1.94
CA ARG A 47 10.81 -15.15 -2.28
C ARG A 47 9.89 -14.44 -1.30
N LEU A 48 10.21 -14.43 -0.02
CA LEU A 48 9.46 -13.67 0.99
C LEU A 48 9.54 -12.16 0.73
N LEU A 49 10.72 -11.63 0.44
CA LEU A 49 10.89 -10.21 0.08
C LEU A 49 10.11 -9.84 -1.18
N ASP A 50 10.15 -10.67 -2.22
CA ASP A 50 9.38 -10.46 -3.46
C ASP A 50 7.87 -10.46 -3.17
N GLN A 51 7.41 -11.40 -2.35
CA GLN A 51 6.01 -11.46 -1.91
C GLN A 51 5.63 -10.20 -1.13
N MET A 52 6.47 -9.74 -0.20
CA MET A 52 6.23 -8.52 0.57
C MET A 52 6.15 -7.29 -0.33
N ALA A 53 7.10 -7.13 -1.27
CA ALA A 53 7.11 -6.02 -2.23
C ALA A 53 5.84 -5.99 -3.10
N TYR A 54 5.43 -7.16 -3.61
CA TYR A 54 4.21 -7.30 -4.39
C TYR A 54 2.95 -6.97 -3.57
N ARG A 55 2.81 -7.57 -2.38
CA ARG A 55 1.63 -7.37 -1.52
C ARG A 55 1.53 -5.94 -1.02
N PHE A 56 2.65 -5.31 -0.66
CA PHE A 56 2.69 -3.89 -0.32
C PHE A 56 2.21 -3.03 -1.49
N SER A 57 2.68 -3.29 -2.70
CA SER A 57 2.28 -2.53 -3.89
C SER A 57 0.78 -2.64 -4.16
N LYS A 58 0.23 -3.87 -4.09
CA LYS A 58 -1.21 -4.11 -4.26
C LYS A 58 -2.06 -3.49 -3.15
N LEU A 59 -1.59 -3.52 -1.91
CA LEU A 59 -2.23 -2.85 -0.78
C LEU A 59 -2.33 -1.34 -1.02
N GLN A 60 -1.20 -0.70 -1.32
CA GLN A 60 -1.13 0.74 -1.61
C GLN A 60 -2.03 1.15 -2.79
N ASP A 61 -2.10 0.33 -3.83
CA ASP A 61 -2.98 0.59 -4.99
C ASP A 61 -4.46 0.46 -4.64
N SER A 62 -4.85 -0.61 -3.93
CA SER A 62 -6.24 -0.80 -3.52
C SER A 62 -6.69 0.31 -2.57
N MET A 63 -5.85 0.67 -1.60
CA MET A 63 -6.12 1.80 -0.71
C MET A 63 -6.30 3.11 -1.47
N GLY A 64 -5.34 3.47 -2.32
CA GLY A 64 -5.35 4.76 -3.02
C GLY A 64 -6.41 4.89 -4.11
N MET A 65 -6.79 3.80 -4.77
CA MET A 65 -7.73 3.82 -5.90
C MET A 65 -9.16 3.45 -5.53
N LYS A 66 -9.38 2.73 -4.42
CA LYS A 66 -10.71 2.21 -4.05
C LYS A 66 -11.13 2.70 -2.67
N VAL A 67 -10.29 2.50 -1.65
CA VAL A 67 -10.68 2.78 -0.26
C VAL A 67 -10.75 4.28 0.02
N LEU A 68 -9.69 5.03 -0.30
CA LEU A 68 -9.67 6.47 -0.01
C LEU A 68 -10.76 7.23 -0.79
N PRO A 69 -10.98 7.00 -2.10
CA PRO A 69 -12.10 7.61 -2.81
C PRO A 69 -13.45 7.21 -2.23
N GLY A 70 -13.66 5.93 -1.94
CA GLY A 70 -14.93 5.46 -1.36
C GLY A 70 -15.20 6.01 0.05
N LEU A 71 -14.17 6.25 0.86
CA LEU A 71 -14.31 6.92 2.15
C LEU A 71 -14.74 8.38 1.97
N ILE A 72 -14.13 9.09 1.02
CA ILE A 72 -14.47 10.47 0.68
C ILE A 72 -15.93 10.57 0.20
N GLU A 73 -16.35 9.67 -0.68
CA GLU A 73 -17.73 9.63 -1.20
C GLU A 73 -18.78 9.41 -0.10
N LEU A 74 -18.41 8.77 1.01
CA LEU A 74 -19.29 8.59 2.16
C LEU A 74 -19.29 9.79 3.12
N THR A 75 -18.41 10.77 2.95
CA THR A 75 -18.46 11.99 3.75
C THR A 75 -19.55 12.92 3.21
N GLU A 76 -20.36 13.49 4.11
CA GLU A 76 -21.44 14.43 3.75
C GLU A 76 -20.91 15.82 3.30
N GLU A 77 -19.59 16.01 3.32
CA GLU A 77 -18.93 17.24 2.86
C GLU A 77 -18.35 17.02 1.46
N PRO A 78 -19.00 17.56 0.40
CA PRO A 78 -18.46 17.46 -0.95
C PRO A 78 -17.13 18.23 -1.04
N PHE A 79 -16.16 17.63 -1.73
CA PHE A 79 -14.97 18.36 -2.13
C PHE A 79 -15.28 19.26 -3.32
N PRO A 80 -14.63 20.44 -3.42
CA PRO A 80 -14.56 21.17 -4.68
C PRO A 80 -14.10 20.24 -5.82
N GLU A 81 -14.62 20.43 -7.03
CA GLU A 81 -14.26 19.57 -8.18
C GLU A 81 -12.74 19.65 -8.47
N GLU A 82 -12.16 20.82 -8.25
CA GLU A 82 -10.75 21.15 -8.37
C GLU A 82 -9.88 20.69 -7.18
N ALA A 83 -10.44 20.04 -6.17
CA ALA A 83 -9.69 19.59 -5.00
C ALA A 83 -8.58 18.61 -5.40
N THR A 84 -7.36 19.00 -5.07
CA THR A 84 -6.16 18.22 -5.27
C THR A 84 -6.18 16.94 -4.44
N PHE A 85 -5.40 15.94 -4.88
CA PHE A 85 -5.23 14.72 -4.10
C PHE A 85 -4.62 14.99 -2.71
N ALA A 86 -3.80 16.04 -2.57
CA ALA A 86 -3.22 16.46 -1.30
C ALA A 86 -4.30 16.94 -0.31
N GLU A 87 -5.24 17.77 -0.75
CA GLU A 87 -6.35 18.24 0.09
C GLU A 87 -7.26 17.10 0.52
N LYS A 88 -7.50 16.13 -0.38
CA LYS A 88 -8.23 14.90 -0.07
C LYS A 88 -7.56 14.09 1.03
N LEU A 89 -6.22 13.94 0.98
CA LEU A 89 -5.46 13.26 2.03
C LEU A 89 -5.49 14.03 3.36
N GLN A 90 -5.33 15.36 3.35
CA GLN A 90 -5.41 16.17 4.57
C GLN A 90 -6.78 16.06 5.25
N ARG A 91 -7.85 15.95 4.48
CA ARG A 91 -9.18 15.68 5.04
C ARG A 91 -9.26 14.29 5.66
N LEU A 92 -8.77 13.27 4.97
CA LEU A 92 -8.75 11.89 5.50
C LEU A 92 -7.92 11.80 6.79
N GLU A 93 -6.83 12.56 6.90
CA GLU A 93 -6.03 12.68 8.12
C GLU A 93 -6.84 13.35 9.25
N ARG A 94 -7.50 14.48 8.97
CA ARG A 94 -8.39 15.15 9.94
C ARG A 94 -9.55 14.27 10.43
N LEU A 95 -10.05 13.38 9.58
CA LEU A 95 -11.09 12.40 9.92
C LEU A 95 -10.55 11.17 10.67
N GLY A 96 -9.23 11.04 10.83
CA GLY A 96 -8.59 9.88 11.45
C GLY A 96 -8.57 8.63 10.57
N ALA A 97 -8.88 8.75 9.28
CA ALA A 97 -8.84 7.65 8.33
C ALA A 97 -7.40 7.27 7.92
N ILE A 98 -6.48 8.23 7.95
CA ILE A 98 -5.03 8.01 7.84
C ILE A 98 -4.32 8.70 9.00
N THR A 99 -3.20 8.14 9.44
CA THR A 99 -2.42 8.70 10.56
C THR A 99 -1.66 9.96 10.18
N SER A 100 -1.08 9.98 8.98
CA SER A 100 -0.30 11.10 8.48
C SER A 100 -0.32 11.21 6.96
N VAL A 101 -0.51 12.41 6.43
CA VAL A 101 -0.37 12.69 4.98
C VAL A 101 1.07 12.46 4.51
N ASP A 102 2.05 12.85 5.30
CA ASP A 102 3.47 12.74 4.93
C ASP A 102 3.93 11.28 4.94
N GLU A 103 3.51 10.50 5.93
CA GLU A 103 3.72 9.05 5.94
C GLU A 103 3.08 8.40 4.71
N TRP A 104 1.85 8.79 4.36
CA TRP A 104 1.18 8.27 3.18
C TRP A 104 1.94 8.59 1.88
N ARG A 105 2.46 9.81 1.73
CA ARG A 105 3.28 10.22 0.58
C ARG A 105 4.56 9.39 0.49
N MET A 106 5.27 9.24 1.61
CA MET A 106 6.49 8.42 1.68
C MET A 106 6.23 6.96 1.24
N LEU A 107 5.14 6.35 1.73
CA LEU A 107 4.73 5.00 1.33
C LEU A 107 4.35 4.94 -0.16
N ARG A 108 3.71 5.99 -0.70
CA ARG A 108 3.35 6.06 -2.11
C ARG A 108 4.56 6.18 -3.03
N GLU A 109 5.58 6.93 -2.60
CA GLU A 109 6.88 7.01 -3.29
C GLU A 109 7.59 5.67 -3.30
N LEU A 110 7.65 4.97 -2.16
CA LEU A 110 8.20 3.62 -2.07
C LEU A 110 7.49 2.66 -3.04
N ARG A 111 6.15 2.70 -3.10
CA ARG A 111 5.37 1.92 -4.07
C ARG A 111 5.77 2.22 -5.51
N ASN A 112 5.93 3.50 -5.85
CA ASN A 112 6.32 3.93 -7.19
C ASN A 112 7.70 3.39 -7.57
N GLN A 113 8.66 3.44 -6.66
CA GLN A 113 10.02 2.89 -6.86
C GLN A 113 9.97 1.38 -7.10
N LEU A 114 9.22 0.63 -6.28
CA LEU A 114 9.05 -0.81 -6.47
C LEU A 114 8.42 -1.16 -7.83
N SER A 115 7.43 -0.39 -8.29
CA SER A 115 6.82 -0.58 -9.60
C SER A 115 7.79 -0.34 -10.76
N GLN A 116 8.73 0.60 -10.60
CA GLN A 116 9.76 0.86 -11.61
C GLN A 116 10.78 -0.29 -11.65
N GLU A 117 11.27 -0.73 -10.49
CA GLU A 117 12.25 -1.83 -10.40
C GLU A 117 11.66 -3.16 -10.89
N LEU A 118 10.45 -3.53 -10.47
CA LEU A 118 9.79 -4.76 -10.94
C LEU A 118 9.59 -4.76 -12.46
N ARG A 119 9.31 -3.60 -13.08
CA ARG A 119 9.22 -3.49 -14.53
C ARG A 119 10.57 -3.67 -15.22
N ARG A 120 11.66 -3.14 -14.65
CA ARG A 120 13.02 -3.34 -15.18
C ARG A 120 13.39 -4.82 -15.18
N CYS A 121 13.16 -5.52 -14.07
CA CYS A 121 13.44 -6.95 -13.95
C CYS A 121 12.57 -7.82 -14.86
N ALA A 122 11.34 -7.41 -15.17
CA ALA A 122 10.46 -8.16 -16.09
C ALA A 122 10.84 -8.00 -17.58
N CYS A 123 11.63 -6.98 -17.92
CA CYS A 123 12.09 -6.70 -19.29
C CYS A 123 13.54 -7.15 -19.55
N SER A 124 14.21 -7.76 -18.56
CA SER A 124 15.57 -8.31 -18.66
C SER A 124 15.55 -9.84 -18.69
#